data_AF-F4Q4V0-F1
#
_entry.id   AF-F4Q4V0-F1
#
_cell.length_a   1.000
_cell.length_b   1.000
_cell.length_c   1.000
_cell.angle_alpha   90.00
_cell.angle_beta   90.00
_cell.angle_gamma   90.00
#
_symmetry.space_group_name_H-M   'P 1'
#
loop_
_entity.id
_entity.type
_entity.pdbx_description
1 polymer ?
#
loop_
_entity_poly.entity_id
_entity_poly.type
_entity_poly.pdbx_seq_one_letter_code
_entity_poly.pdbx_strand_id
1 'polypeptide(L)'
;MFKVFIVLIFILISTVVHSYEISKVTQNGKTQSITFEPTSMIWMQNQIQYQGMSTDIQPFCSQGASPMICNLPAIPQCDTIKLRGTVAIGTTNLNFIRSFNCTVAA
;
A
#
# COMPACT_ATOMS: atom_id res chain seq x y z
N MET A 1 -2.71 24.74 -40.36
CA MET A 1 -3.55 23.95 -39.44
C MET A 1 -2.93 22.61 -39.00
N PHE A 2 -2.22 21.87 -39.87
CA PHE A 2 -1.61 20.57 -39.54
C PHE A 2 -0.57 20.59 -38.38
N LYS A 3 0.21 21.68 -38.26
CA LYS A 3 1.22 21.86 -37.20
C LYS A 3 0.62 21.96 -35.78
N VAL A 4 -0.61 22.45 -35.64
CA VAL A 4 -1.30 22.57 -34.34
C VAL A 4 -1.73 21.21 -33.81
N PHE A 5 -2.11 20.30 -34.70
CA PHE A 5 -2.55 18.94 -34.36
C PHE A 5 -1.40 18.08 -33.80
N ILE A 6 -0.18 18.23 -34.34
CA ILE A 6 1.01 17.50 -33.87
C ILE A 6 1.40 17.92 -32.45
N VAL A 7 1.33 19.22 -32.14
CA VAL A 7 1.65 19.73 -30.80
C VAL A 7 0.67 19.21 -29.74
N LEU A 8 -0.61 19.09 -30.08
CA LEU A 8 -1.64 18.56 -29.18
C LEU A 8 -1.41 17.08 -28.82
N ILE A 9 -0.90 16.28 -29.77
CA ILE A 9 -0.56 14.87 -29.57
C ILE A 9 0.63 14.72 -28.61
N PHE A 10 1.66 15.57 -28.74
CA PHE A 10 2.82 15.54 -27.83
C PHE A 10 2.46 15.94 -26.39
N ILE A 11 1.47 16.82 -26.18
CA ILE A 11 1.03 17.25 -24.85
C ILE A 11 0.20 16.17 -24.14
N LEU A 12 -0.52 15.31 -24.87
CA LEU A 12 -1.34 14.23 -24.30
C LEU A 12 -0.53 13.05 -23.76
N ILE A 13 0.76 12.91 -24.12
CA ILE A 13 1.58 11.72 -23.82
C ILE A 13 2.30 11.81 -22.45
N SER A 14 2.34 12.96 -21.79
CA SER A 14 3.17 13.15 -20.59
C SER A 14 2.46 12.94 -19.24
N THR A 15 1.26 12.37 -19.20
CA THR A 15 0.62 12.04 -17.91
C THR A 15 1.23 10.77 -17.32
N VAL A 16 2.17 10.94 -16.38
CA VAL A 16 2.69 9.85 -15.55
C VAL A 16 1.58 9.42 -14.59
N VAL A 17 0.95 8.28 -14.87
CA VAL A 17 -0.08 7.69 -13.98
C VAL A 17 0.62 7.20 -12.72
N HIS A 18 0.51 7.96 -11.63
CA HIS A 18 0.96 7.52 -10.31
C HIS A 18 -0.12 6.61 -9.72
N SER A 19 0.15 5.31 -9.65
CA SER A 19 -0.73 4.33 -9.00
C SER A 19 -0.54 4.41 -7.48
N TYR A 20 -1.61 4.71 -6.75
CA TYR A 20 -1.66 4.63 -5.29
C TYR A 20 -2.22 3.27 -4.87
N GLU A 21 -1.35 2.27 -4.72
CA GLU A 21 -1.80 0.91 -4.41
C GLU A 21 -0.77 0.07 -3.64
N ILE A 22 -1.24 -1.02 -3.04
CA ILE A 22 -0.36 -2.10 -2.57
C ILE A 22 -0.09 -2.96 -3.78
N SER A 23 1.17 -3.03 -4.23
CA SER A 23 1.56 -3.78 -5.43
C SER A 23 1.87 -5.24 -5.14
N LYS A 24 2.41 -5.54 -3.95
CA LYS A 24 2.79 -6.90 -3.55
C LYS A 24 2.74 -7.09 -2.05
N VAL A 25 2.34 -8.29 -1.63
CA VAL A 25 2.45 -8.75 -0.25
C VAL A 25 3.09 -10.13 -0.28
N THR A 26 4.12 -10.32 0.53
CA THR A 26 4.71 -11.63 0.77
C THR A 26 4.81 -11.88 2.25
N GLN A 27 4.54 -13.11 2.67
CA GLN A 27 4.67 -13.53 4.05
C GLN A 27 5.72 -14.64 4.15
N ASN A 28 6.59 -14.53 5.14
CA ASN A 28 7.55 -15.57 5.52
C ASN A 28 7.45 -15.79 7.04
N GLY A 29 6.79 -16.88 7.44
CA GLY A 29 6.49 -17.16 8.84
C GLY A 29 5.72 -16.00 9.48
N LYS A 30 6.34 -15.35 10.46
CA LYS A 30 5.83 -14.21 11.24
C LYS A 30 6.13 -12.83 10.66
N THR A 31 6.83 -12.78 9.52
CA THR A 31 7.21 -11.54 8.86
C THR A 31 6.38 -11.35 7.60
N GLN A 32 5.81 -10.15 7.44
CA GLN A 32 5.15 -9.72 6.21
C GLN A 32 5.94 -8.59 5.57
N SER A 33 6.12 -8.66 4.25
CA SER A 33 6.68 -7.60 3.43
C SER A 33 5.60 -7.08 2.51
N ILE A 34 5.26 -5.81 2.66
CA ILE A 34 4.18 -5.13 1.95
C ILE A 34 4.79 -4.05 1.07
N THR A 35 4.78 -4.28 -0.24
CA THR A 35 5.22 -3.33 -1.26
C THR A 35 4.03 -2.50 -1.72
N PHE A 36 4.20 -1.19 -1.73
CA PHE A 36 3.20 -0.21 -2.14
C PHE A 36 3.84 0.93 -2.94
N GLU A 37 3.00 1.65 -3.68
CA GLU A 37 3.34 2.90 -4.37
C GLU A 37 2.39 4.03 -3.94
N PRO A 38 2.88 5.25 -3.71
CA PRO A 38 4.26 5.69 -3.84
C PRO A 38 5.16 5.09 -2.76
N THR A 39 6.45 4.93 -3.07
CA THR A 39 7.44 4.29 -2.18
C THR A 39 7.62 4.94 -0.81
N SER A 40 7.18 6.19 -0.62
CA SER A 40 7.23 6.90 0.65
C SER A 40 5.85 7.36 1.10
N MET A 41 5.44 6.93 2.29
CA MET A 41 4.13 7.18 2.88
C MET A 41 4.23 7.36 4.40
N ILE A 42 3.47 8.30 4.95
CA ILE A 42 3.25 8.45 6.39
C ILE A 42 2.04 7.60 6.76
N TRP A 43 2.26 6.48 7.44
CA TRP A 43 1.17 5.56 7.80
C TRP A 43 0.54 5.93 9.14
N MET A 44 -0.79 6.03 9.12
CA MET A 44 -1.59 6.33 10.32
C MET A 44 -2.32 5.10 10.85
N GLN A 45 -2.61 4.11 9.99
CA GLN A 45 -3.24 2.84 10.39
C GLN A 45 -2.76 1.73 9.47
N ASN A 46 -2.28 0.63 10.04
CA ASN A 46 -1.91 -0.58 9.30
C ASN A 46 -2.70 -1.75 9.88
N GLN A 47 -3.53 -2.40 9.07
CA GLN A 47 -4.43 -3.44 9.54
C GLN A 47 -4.37 -4.67 8.65
N ILE A 48 -4.45 -5.84 9.27
CA ILE A 48 -4.89 -7.06 8.60
C ILE A 48 -6.37 -7.27 8.92
N GLN A 49 -7.13 -7.84 8.00
CA GLN A 49 -8.54 -8.13 8.18
C GLN A 49 -8.85 -9.58 7.87
N TYR A 50 -9.83 -10.12 8.58
CA TYR A 50 -10.42 -11.43 8.32
C TYR A 50 -11.92 -11.34 8.48
N GLN A 51 -12.68 -11.62 7.42
CA GLN A 51 -14.15 -11.57 7.45
C GLN A 51 -14.71 -10.26 8.02
N GLY A 52 -14.04 -9.14 7.75
CA GLY A 52 -14.41 -7.80 8.23
C GLY A 52 -13.92 -7.43 9.63
N MET A 53 -13.28 -8.35 10.37
CA MET A 53 -12.61 -8.03 11.63
C MET A 53 -11.21 -7.46 11.35
N SER A 54 -10.92 -6.27 11.87
CA SER A 54 -9.61 -5.62 11.71
C SER A 54 -8.71 -5.87 12.93
N THR A 55 -7.47 -6.26 12.69
CA THR A 55 -6.40 -6.31 13.69
C THR A 55 -5.35 -5.26 13.34
N ASP A 56 -5.02 -4.40 14.31
CA ASP A 56 -3.96 -3.41 14.15
C ASP A 56 -2.58 -4.07 14.20
N ILE A 57 -1.79 -3.82 13.16
CA ILE A 57 -0.42 -4.33 13.00
C ILE A 57 0.60 -3.19 12.97
N GLN A 58 0.17 -1.93 13.04
CA GLN A 58 1.04 -0.77 12.94
C GLN A 58 2.22 -0.76 13.92
N PRO A 59 2.07 -1.18 15.19
CA PRO A 59 3.19 -1.23 16.14
C PRO A 59 4.32 -2.18 15.74
N PHE A 60 4.02 -3.15 14.86
CA PHE A 60 4.94 -4.21 14.44
C PHE A 60 5.58 -3.93 13.07
N CYS A 61 5.22 -2.82 12.44
CA CYS A 61 5.63 -2.48 11.08
C CYS A 61 6.65 -1.34 11.03
N SER A 62 7.59 -1.42 10.10
CA SER A 62 8.45 -0.30 9.72
C SER A 62 7.62 0.85 9.12
N GLN A 63 8.06 2.09 9.33
CA GLN A 63 7.36 3.28 8.84
C GLN A 63 8.04 3.86 7.59
N GLY A 64 7.30 4.65 6.80
CA GLY A 64 7.87 5.49 5.76
C GLY A 64 8.05 4.80 4.42
N ALA A 65 8.87 3.75 4.34
CA ALA A 65 9.37 3.25 3.07
C ALA A 65 8.72 1.93 2.61
N SER A 66 8.61 1.78 1.29
CA SER A 66 8.27 0.54 0.59
C SER A 66 9.56 -0.25 0.27
N PRO A 67 9.61 -1.58 0.52
CA PRO A 67 8.59 -2.37 1.18
C PRO A 67 8.55 -2.12 2.69
N MET A 68 7.34 -2.08 3.25
CA MET A 68 7.13 -2.07 4.70
C MET A 68 7.26 -3.49 5.24
N ILE A 69 8.08 -3.66 6.27
CA ILE A 69 8.32 -4.93 6.94
C ILE A 69 7.57 -4.95 8.26
N CYS A 70 6.70 -5.93 8.45
CA CYS A 70 5.94 -6.15 9.68
C CYS A 70 6.35 -7.45 10.34
N ASN A 71 6.87 -7.39 11.56
CA ASN A 71 7.30 -8.55 12.34
C ASN A 71 6.29 -8.82 13.46
N LEU A 72 5.33 -9.68 13.19
CA LEU A 72 4.19 -9.93 14.06
C LEU A 72 4.52 -11.01 15.10
N PRO A 73 4.06 -10.90 16.35
CA PRO A 73 4.27 -11.94 17.35
C PRO A 73 3.54 -13.24 17.00
N ALA A 74 2.38 -13.12 16.36
CA ALA A 74 1.61 -14.18 15.74
C ALA A 74 0.82 -13.60 14.56
N ILE A 75 0.66 -14.38 13.48
CA ILE A 75 -0.15 -13.99 12.32
C ILE A 75 -1.44 -14.81 12.37
N PRO A 76 -2.60 -14.17 12.68
CA PRO A 76 -3.90 -14.83 12.60
C PRO A 76 -4.29 -15.04 11.13
N GLN A 77 -5.38 -15.78 10.89
CA GLN A 77 -5.99 -15.81 9.56
C GLN A 77 -6.34 -14.39 9.13
N CYS A 78 -6.07 -14.06 7.87
CA CYS A 78 -6.44 -12.80 7.25
C CYS A 78 -6.76 -13.04 5.78
N ASP A 79 -7.65 -12.24 5.20
CA ASP A 79 -8.02 -12.23 3.78
C ASP A 79 -7.67 -10.90 3.10
N THR A 80 -7.37 -9.85 3.88
CA THR A 80 -7.19 -8.49 3.38
C THR A 80 -6.13 -7.74 4.19
N ILE A 81 -5.33 -6.93 3.52
CA ILE A 81 -4.44 -5.93 4.12
C ILE A 81 -4.96 -4.55 3.80
N LYS A 82 -5.10 -3.72 4.83
CA LYS A 82 -5.56 -2.33 4.74
C LYS A 82 -4.51 -1.40 5.35
N LEU A 83 -3.98 -0.51 4.53
CA LEU A 83 -3.10 0.57 4.97
C LEU A 83 -3.79 1.92 4.78
N ARG A 84 -3.64 2.82 5.73
CA ARG A 84 -4.14 4.19 5.62
C ARG A 84 -3.04 5.16 5.97
N GLY A 85 -2.74 6.05 5.04
CA GLY A 85 -1.61 6.96 5.16
C GLY A 85 -1.77 8.19 4.30
N THR A 86 -0.73 9.01 4.28
CA THR A 86 -0.66 10.23 3.48
C THR A 86 0.75 10.40 2.94
N VAL A 87 0.87 11.02 1.76
CA VAL A 87 2.19 11.28 1.15
C VAL A 87 2.92 12.44 1.85
N ALA A 88 2.16 13.38 2.42
CA ALA A 88 2.70 14.53 3.13
C ALA A 88 1.68 15.14 4.10
N ILE A 89 2.16 15.82 5.14
CA ILE A 89 1.33 16.55 6.09
C ILE A 89 0.52 17.63 5.35
N GLY A 90 -0.78 17.71 5.62
CA GLY A 90 -1.69 18.66 4.96
C GLY A 90 -2.25 18.18 3.61
N THR A 91 -1.92 16.94 3.18
CA THR A 91 -2.52 16.32 1.99
C THR A 91 -3.61 15.31 2.34
N THR A 92 -4.32 14.82 1.33
CA THR A 92 -5.42 13.87 1.50
C THR A 92 -4.94 12.52 2.01
N ASN A 93 -5.71 11.93 2.92
CA ASN A 93 -5.48 10.56 3.38
C ASN A 93 -5.90 9.56 2.29
N LEU A 94 -5.02 8.60 2.04
CA LEU A 94 -5.21 7.53 1.08
C LEU A 94 -5.51 6.22 1.81
N ASN A 95 -6.41 5.43 1.25
CA ASN A 95 -6.76 4.11 1.75
C ASN A 95 -6.33 3.07 0.73
N PHE A 96 -5.46 2.18 1.16
CA PHE A 96 -4.86 1.12 0.38
C PHE A 96 -5.46 -0.19 0.87
N ILE A 97 -6.11 -0.93 -0.01
CA ILE A 97 -6.77 -2.20 0.33
C ILE A 97 -6.33 -3.24 -0.69
N ARG A 98 -5.85 -4.39 -0.21
CA ARG A 98 -5.48 -5.52 -1.06
C ARG A 98 -5.89 -6.83 -0.44
N SER A 99 -6.53 -7.68 -1.22
CA SER A 99 -6.82 -9.06 -0.83
C SER A 99 -5.51 -9.86 -0.77
N PHE A 100 -5.28 -10.51 0.37
CA PHE A 100 -4.13 -11.36 0.63
C PHE A 100 -4.49 -12.36 1.72
N ASN A 101 -4.34 -13.65 1.44
CA ASN A 101 -4.59 -14.70 2.43
C ASN A 101 -3.33 -14.90 3.27
N CYS A 102 -3.41 -14.54 4.56
CA CYS A 102 -2.33 -14.82 5.50
C CYS A 102 -2.21 -16.33 5.77
N THR A 103 -0.98 -16.81 5.88
CA THR A 103 -0.71 -18.14 6.44
C THR A 103 -0.66 -18.03 7.95
N VAL A 104 -1.38 -18.87 8.70
CA VAL A 104 -1.33 -18.81 10.16
C VAL A 104 0.06 -19.19 10.66
N ALA A 105 0.66 -18.34 11.49
CA ALA A 105 1.97 -18.58 12.10
C ALA A 105 1.92 -18.17 13.58
N ALA A 106 2.13 -19.16 14.48
CA ALA A 106 2.11 -19.00 15.93
C ALA A 106 3.51 -18.89 16.54
#